data_AF-A0A8C2EFX4-F1
#
_entry.id   AF-A0A8C2EFX4-F1
#
_cell.length_a   1.000
_cell.length_b   1.000
_cell.length_c   1.000
_cell.angle_alpha   90.00
_cell.angle_beta   90.00
_cell.angle_gamma   90.00
#
_symmetry.space_group_name_H-M   'P 1'
#
loop_
_entity.id
_entity.type
_entity.pdbx_description
1 polymer ?
#
loop_
_entity_poly.entity_id
_entity_poly.type
_entity_poly.pdbx_seq_one_letter_code
_entity_poly.pdbx_strand_id
1 'polypeptide(L)'
;MSHGSIFSPLKKAFFTYFCPDNQLQKIRITFIEACQPQYTRAKNLVWKKCRTILPVPQWRGRLPKATDVKHPAEYFRGLLTSSCIKNIVEQTNLYAIQCDPSKPLKVTVEEIEQFIGICFFMSIFGLPGCRMYWQSATRIDCVANTMALHRWESIKRNLHFSDNLKQAPIGEPAYDKLYKVRPLLTSLLEQFQAIPIDENLCVDEQIVPFKGKHPMKQYNPKKPKRWGYKVFVLADSSGMVYNFEVYTGCISPCNGQPDIGASGNIVLTLSSIIPDNISHKLYFDNWFSSVDLQMLLEKRKIHCIGTVRTNRLAGCCLPTDQDMKRKGRGAFEEKETIYNGVTLRAVKWHDNRAVTLLSTFASANPATTVMRWDKKKKTTVQVKCPSIVTKYNKSMGGVDLLDSLIALYRTKIRSKKWYHRVVFHMFDFAVVEAWLLYRRDSRDCGIPPKDVSSLAKFKAEVAGCLCMEKKTLKRRGRPSQHTEEEQPEKRPKTPVEPRPSTLVRIDQTGHWPVWVERKGRCKYPGCSGIVKVQCSKCVTYLCFSVERNCFLNFHKQ
;
A
#
# COMPACT_ATOMS: atom_id res chain seq x y z
N MET A 1 59.14 -13.15 -10.62
CA MET A 1 59.66 -11.94 -9.94
C MET A 1 58.77 -10.80 -10.43
N SER A 2 58.04 -9.97 -9.69
CA SER A 2 57.77 -9.73 -8.27
C SER A 2 57.27 -8.28 -8.22
N HIS A 3 56.09 -8.01 -7.62
CA HIS A 3 55.60 -6.74 -7.01
C HIS A 3 55.69 -5.40 -7.80
N GLY A 4 54.79 -4.42 -7.69
CA GLY A 4 53.72 -4.16 -6.73
C GLY A 4 52.90 -2.88 -7.10
N SER A 5 51.88 -2.63 -6.29
CA SER A 5 50.83 -1.59 -6.30
C SER A 5 51.30 -0.12 -6.17
N ILE A 6 50.41 0.86 -6.45
CA ILE A 6 49.96 1.94 -5.50
C ILE A 6 48.81 2.81 -6.07
N PHE A 7 47.96 3.27 -5.15
CA PHE A 7 46.69 4.03 -5.20
C PHE A 7 46.73 5.45 -5.85
N SER A 8 45.55 5.96 -6.25
CA SER A 8 45.33 7.37 -6.67
C SER A 8 45.03 8.31 -5.48
N PRO A 9 45.29 9.63 -5.58
CA PRO A 9 45.35 10.51 -4.40
C PRO A 9 44.02 11.19 -4.01
N LEU A 10 43.91 11.44 -2.70
CA LEU A 10 42.90 12.23 -1.98
C LEU A 10 42.78 13.68 -2.49
N LYS A 11 41.56 14.18 -2.69
CA LYS A 11 41.29 15.62 -2.90
C LYS A 11 41.22 16.35 -1.54
N LYS A 12 42.06 17.35 -1.34
CA LYS A 12 42.03 18.28 -0.18
C LYS A 12 41.23 19.52 -0.56
N ALA A 13 40.27 19.95 0.27
CA ALA A 13 39.58 21.23 0.13
C ALA A 13 39.99 22.18 1.26
N PHE A 14 40.24 23.44 0.94
CA PHE A 14 40.45 24.53 1.91
C PHE A 14 39.22 25.44 1.85
N PHE A 15 38.68 25.82 3.01
CA PHE A 15 37.68 26.90 3.11
C PHE A 15 38.28 28.08 3.85
N THR A 16 38.13 29.27 3.29
CA THR A 16 38.42 30.55 3.94
C THR A 16 37.10 31.18 4.38
N TYR A 17 36.97 31.52 5.66
CA TYR A 17 35.88 32.35 6.19
C TYR A 17 36.48 33.60 6.83
N PHE A 18 35.80 34.73 6.71
CA PHE A 18 36.15 35.98 7.38
C PHE A 18 35.52 36.01 8.78
N CYS A 19 36.35 36.24 9.80
CA CYS A 19 35.93 36.59 11.15
C CYS A 19 35.91 38.13 11.28
N PRO A 20 35.12 38.75 12.18
CA PRO A 20 34.96 40.21 12.25
C PRO A 20 36.23 41.01 12.56
N ASP A 21 37.32 40.37 13.00
CA ASP A 21 38.56 41.04 13.43
C ASP A 21 39.72 40.99 12.41
N ASN A 22 39.42 40.76 11.13
CA ASN A 22 40.33 40.97 9.99
C ASN A 22 41.71 40.27 10.07
N GLN A 23 41.80 39.11 10.74
CA GLN A 23 42.98 38.24 10.75
C GLN A 23 42.73 36.95 9.94
N LEU A 24 43.58 36.67 8.95
CA LEU A 24 43.54 35.45 8.12
C LEU A 24 44.00 34.22 8.93
N GLN A 25 43.07 33.40 9.43
CA GLN A 25 43.39 32.07 9.96
C GLN A 25 43.03 30.96 8.95
N LYS A 26 44.04 30.22 8.49
CA LYS A 26 43.86 28.96 7.74
C LYS A 26 43.56 27.83 8.74
N ILE A 27 42.30 27.47 8.92
CA ILE A 27 41.94 26.28 9.71
C ILE A 27 42.00 25.04 8.81
N ARG A 28 42.81 24.06 9.22
CA ARG A 28 43.00 22.78 8.53
C ARG A 28 41.98 21.79 9.08
N ILE A 29 40.83 21.64 8.43
CA ILE A 29 39.86 20.60 8.78
C ILE A 29 40.28 19.32 8.06
N THR A 30 40.93 18.41 8.78
CA THR A 30 41.11 17.03 8.34
C THR A 30 39.75 16.33 8.46
N PHE A 31 39.09 16.04 7.34
CA PHE A 31 38.04 15.03 7.34
C PHE A 31 38.69 13.72 7.74
N ILE A 32 38.52 13.31 8.99
CA ILE A 32 38.67 11.91 9.35
C ILE A 32 37.47 11.23 8.70
N GLU A 33 37.63 10.79 7.44
CA GLU A 33 36.84 9.67 6.96
C GLU A 33 37.14 8.54 7.95
N ALA A 34 36.20 8.30 8.88
CA ALA A 34 36.20 7.10 9.67
C ALA A 34 36.29 5.95 8.67
N CYS A 35 37.46 5.30 8.62
CA CYS A 35 37.76 4.19 7.74
C CYS A 35 36.67 3.14 7.99
N GLN A 36 35.66 3.08 7.11
CA GLN A 36 34.63 2.06 7.23
C GLN A 36 35.37 0.73 7.14
N PRO A 37 35.23 -0.17 8.13
CA PRO A 37 35.96 -1.42 8.13
C PRO A 37 35.71 -2.12 6.79
N GLN A 38 36.79 -2.46 6.08
CA GLN A 38 36.71 -3.18 4.81
C GLN A 38 35.96 -4.48 5.04
N TYR A 39 34.68 -4.48 4.68
CA TYR A 39 33.84 -5.65 4.77
C TYR A 39 34.34 -6.69 3.75
N THR A 40 34.75 -7.85 4.25
CA THR A 40 35.13 -8.98 3.42
C THR A 40 34.02 -10.03 3.47
N ARG A 41 33.46 -10.30 2.29
CA ARG A 41 32.42 -11.32 2.11
C ARG A 41 32.89 -12.68 2.60
N ALA A 42 31.99 -13.45 3.25
CA ALA A 42 32.28 -14.81 3.68
C ALA A 42 32.81 -15.68 2.53
N LYS A 43 34.02 -16.22 2.71
CA LYS A 43 34.69 -17.15 1.80
C LYS A 43 35.27 -18.31 2.62
N ASN A 44 35.45 -19.47 1.99
CA ASN A 44 36.15 -20.62 2.56
C ASN A 44 35.59 -21.10 3.91
N LEU A 45 34.27 -21.08 4.10
CA LEU A 45 33.64 -21.56 5.33
C LEU A 45 33.75 -23.09 5.44
N VAL A 46 34.05 -23.58 6.64
CA VAL A 46 34.14 -25.01 6.93
C VAL A 46 32.81 -25.50 7.49
N TRP A 47 32.09 -26.28 6.68
CA TRP A 47 30.79 -26.84 7.06
C TRP A 47 30.92 -28.27 7.60
N LYS A 48 30.38 -28.51 8.79
CA LYS A 48 30.42 -29.79 9.49
C LYS A 48 29.00 -30.36 9.64
N LYS A 49 28.89 -31.66 9.91
CA LYS A 49 27.61 -32.29 10.23
C LYS A 49 27.13 -31.80 11.59
N CYS A 50 25.89 -31.33 11.67
CA CYS A 50 25.32 -30.85 12.93
C CYS A 50 25.12 -32.02 13.92
N ARG A 51 25.53 -31.84 15.17
CA ARG A 51 25.39 -32.84 16.25
C ARG A 51 24.59 -32.34 17.46
N THR A 52 24.24 -31.06 17.49
CA THR A 52 23.64 -30.40 18.65
C THR A 52 22.33 -29.73 18.27
N ILE A 53 21.37 -29.71 19.18
CA ILE A 53 20.15 -28.92 19.02
C ILE A 53 20.39 -27.56 19.70
N LEU A 54 20.30 -26.46 18.96
CA LEU A 54 20.38 -25.12 19.56
C LEU A 54 19.09 -24.85 20.34
N PRO A 55 19.18 -24.26 21.55
CA PRO A 55 18.00 -23.74 22.21
C PRO A 55 17.38 -22.65 21.33
N VAL A 56 16.05 -22.68 21.22
CA VAL A 56 15.34 -21.62 20.49
C VAL A 56 15.41 -20.34 21.33
N PRO A 57 15.94 -19.24 20.79
CA PRO A 57 15.97 -17.98 21.52
C PRO A 57 14.57 -17.55 21.92
N GLN A 58 14.42 -17.22 23.21
CA GLN A 58 13.18 -16.69 23.76
C GLN A 58 13.09 -15.20 23.46
N TRP A 59 11.98 -14.77 22.87
CA TRP A 59 11.71 -13.37 22.65
C TRP A 59 11.46 -12.66 23.98
N ARG A 60 12.13 -11.54 24.17
CA ARG A 60 12.09 -10.73 25.40
C ARG A 60 11.21 -9.48 25.26
N GLY A 61 10.53 -9.34 24.12
CA GLY A 61 9.64 -8.22 23.84
C GLY A 61 8.27 -8.41 24.49
N ARG A 62 7.47 -7.34 24.42
CA ARG A 62 6.07 -7.35 24.85
C ARG A 62 5.27 -6.41 23.96
N LEU A 63 4.16 -6.90 23.43
CA LEU A 63 3.16 -6.05 22.81
C LEU A 63 2.28 -5.42 23.89
N PRO A 64 1.97 -4.12 23.82
CA PRO A 64 0.93 -3.55 24.67
C PRO A 64 -0.41 -4.22 24.35
N LYS A 65 -1.19 -4.50 25.39
CA LYS A 65 -2.55 -5.00 25.24
C LYS A 65 -3.50 -3.81 25.20
N ALA A 66 -4.39 -3.78 24.22
CA ALA A 66 -5.46 -2.80 24.20
C ALA A 66 -6.45 -3.05 25.34
N THR A 67 -6.93 -1.97 25.95
CA THR A 67 -8.00 -1.97 26.98
C THR A 67 -9.39 -1.74 26.39
N ASP A 68 -9.42 -1.11 25.22
CA ASP A 68 -10.61 -0.68 24.50
C ASP A 68 -10.37 -0.76 23.00
N VAL A 69 -11.47 -0.89 22.25
CA VAL A 69 -11.45 -0.88 20.78
C VAL A 69 -11.98 0.45 20.30
N LYS A 70 -11.13 1.19 19.59
CA LYS A 70 -11.49 2.53 19.07
C LYS A 70 -12.46 2.43 17.90
N HIS A 71 -13.07 3.57 17.56
CA HIS A 71 -13.86 3.64 16.33
C HIS A 71 -12.96 3.39 15.09
N PRO A 72 -13.40 2.66 14.05
CA PRO A 72 -12.62 2.38 12.84
C PRO A 72 -11.91 3.59 12.21
N ALA A 73 -12.62 4.72 12.13
CA ALA A 73 -12.07 5.96 11.59
C ALA A 73 -10.90 6.52 12.42
N GLU A 74 -10.85 6.26 13.73
CA GLU A 74 -9.75 6.71 14.59
C GLU A 74 -8.47 5.94 14.31
N TYR A 75 -8.55 4.62 14.05
CA TYR A 75 -7.39 3.84 13.60
C TYR A 75 -6.83 4.42 12.29
N PHE A 76 -7.70 4.72 11.33
CA PHE A 76 -7.28 5.29 10.05
C PHE A 76 -6.67 6.68 10.20
N ARG A 77 -7.30 7.58 10.97
CA ARG A 77 -6.79 8.95 11.23
C ARG A 77 -5.50 8.95 12.07
N GLY A 78 -5.28 7.91 12.88
CA GLY A 78 -4.01 7.70 13.57
C GLY A 78 -2.85 7.46 12.60
N LEU A 79 -3.09 6.78 11.48
CA LEU A 79 -2.07 6.51 10.46
C LEU A 79 -1.96 7.64 9.44
N LEU A 80 -3.08 8.16 8.94
CA LEU A 80 -3.12 9.30 8.04
C LEU A 80 -3.46 10.56 8.85
N THR A 81 -2.43 11.08 9.52
CA THR A 81 -2.54 12.13 10.53
C THR A 81 -3.11 13.44 9.98
N SER A 82 -3.67 14.28 10.86
CA SER A 82 -4.17 15.60 10.51
C SER A 82 -3.12 16.51 9.89
N SER A 83 -1.84 16.39 10.29
CA SER A 83 -0.74 17.13 9.65
C SER A 83 -0.49 16.66 8.21
N CYS A 84 -0.56 15.35 7.96
CA CYS A 84 -0.49 14.78 6.61
C CYS A 84 -1.61 15.34 5.72
N ILE A 85 -2.86 15.31 6.19
CA ILE A 85 -4.00 15.85 5.42
C ILE A 85 -3.84 17.35 5.15
N LYS A 86 -3.41 18.14 6.14
CA LYS A 86 -3.14 19.57 5.96
C LYS A 86 -2.08 19.83 4.89
N ASN A 87 -1.01 19.02 4.88
CA ASN A 87 0.00 19.10 3.83
C ASN A 87 -0.59 18.77 2.44
N ILE A 88 -1.42 17.72 2.32
CA ILE A 88 -2.11 17.41 1.06
C ILE A 88 -2.96 18.59 0.58
N VAL A 89 -3.71 19.23 1.48
CA VAL A 89 -4.53 20.41 1.18
C VAL A 89 -3.68 21.56 0.66
N GLU A 90 -2.63 21.93 1.40
CA GLU A 90 -1.73 23.02 1.05
C GLU A 90 -1.10 22.79 -0.33
N GLN A 91 -0.50 21.61 -0.53
CA GLN A 91 0.22 21.29 -1.76
C GLN A 91 -0.72 21.10 -2.96
N THR A 92 -1.94 20.62 -2.75
CA THR A 92 -2.98 20.53 -3.79
C THR A 92 -3.46 21.91 -4.22
N ASN A 93 -3.67 22.84 -3.27
CA ASN A 93 -4.03 24.22 -3.58
C ASN A 93 -2.90 24.97 -4.29
N LEU A 94 -1.66 24.83 -3.79
CA LEU A 94 -0.48 25.41 -4.40
C LEU A 94 -0.30 24.92 -5.84
N TYR A 95 -0.43 23.62 -6.08
CA TYR A 95 -0.32 23.04 -7.42
C TYR A 95 -1.40 23.57 -8.39
N ALA A 96 -2.63 23.78 -7.92
CA ALA A 96 -3.68 24.38 -8.74
C ALA A 96 -3.31 25.79 -9.20
N ILE A 97 -2.76 26.61 -8.29
CA ILE A 97 -2.27 27.97 -8.61
C ILE A 97 -1.07 27.90 -9.56
N GLN A 98 -0.12 26.98 -9.33
CA GLN A 98 1.04 26.78 -10.22
C GLN A 98 0.61 26.38 -11.65
N CYS A 99 -0.49 25.65 -11.80
CA CYS A 99 -1.01 25.27 -13.12
C CYS A 99 -1.78 26.40 -13.80
N ASP A 100 -2.62 27.10 -13.05
CA ASP A 100 -3.44 28.20 -13.55
C ASP A 100 -3.81 29.14 -12.38
N PRO A 101 -3.10 30.29 -12.23
CA PRO A 101 -3.36 31.24 -11.15
C PRO A 101 -4.79 31.81 -11.17
N SER A 102 -5.47 31.80 -12.33
CA SER A 102 -6.84 32.30 -12.46
C SER A 102 -7.91 31.33 -11.91
N LYS A 103 -7.54 30.08 -11.63
CA LYS A 103 -8.45 29.02 -11.17
C LYS A 103 -7.98 28.35 -9.87
N PRO A 104 -7.91 29.09 -8.75
CA PRO A 104 -7.56 28.50 -7.46
C PRO A 104 -8.58 27.43 -7.07
N LEU A 105 -8.09 26.26 -6.64
CA LEU A 105 -8.96 25.14 -6.27
C LEU A 105 -9.70 25.38 -4.95
N LYS A 106 -9.03 26.01 -3.98
CA LYS A 106 -9.53 26.27 -2.62
C LYS A 106 -10.10 25.00 -1.97
N VAL A 107 -9.38 23.89 -2.04
CA VAL A 107 -9.75 22.64 -1.37
C VAL A 107 -9.52 22.77 0.13
N THR A 108 -10.38 22.16 0.95
CA THR A 108 -10.26 22.13 2.41
C THR A 108 -9.86 20.74 2.92
N VAL A 109 -9.56 20.63 4.21
CA VAL A 109 -9.28 19.36 4.89
C VAL A 109 -10.46 18.40 4.73
N GLU A 110 -11.68 18.90 4.94
CA GLU A 110 -12.91 18.12 4.83
C GLU A 110 -13.11 17.58 3.41
N GLU A 111 -12.82 18.39 2.38
CA GLU A 111 -12.96 17.92 0.99
C GLU A 111 -11.91 16.87 0.62
N ILE A 112 -10.70 16.92 1.19
CA ILE A 112 -9.68 15.86 1.01
C ILE A 112 -10.09 14.59 1.74
N GLU A 113 -10.61 14.67 2.97
CA GLU A 113 -11.15 13.51 3.69
C GLU A 113 -12.33 12.89 2.92
N GLN A 114 -13.29 13.70 2.48
CA GLN A 114 -14.41 13.25 1.64
C GLN A 114 -13.92 12.61 0.34
N PHE A 115 -12.88 13.17 -0.30
CA PHE A 115 -12.28 12.60 -1.49
C PHE A 115 -11.69 11.21 -1.23
N ILE A 116 -10.99 11.01 -0.11
CA ILE A 116 -10.44 9.70 0.31
C ILE A 116 -11.58 8.72 0.63
N GLY A 117 -12.61 9.15 1.38
CA GLY A 117 -13.79 8.33 1.67
C GLY A 117 -14.51 7.88 0.39
N ILE A 118 -14.65 8.76 -0.60
CA ILE A 118 -15.17 8.41 -1.93
C ILE A 118 -14.28 7.35 -2.60
N CYS A 119 -12.94 7.49 -2.53
CA CYS A 119 -12.03 6.48 -3.09
C CYS A 119 -12.25 5.11 -2.44
N PHE A 120 -12.47 5.05 -1.12
CA PHE A 120 -12.76 3.81 -0.41
C PHE A 120 -14.10 3.21 -0.81
N PHE A 121 -15.18 3.99 -0.87
CA PHE A 121 -16.46 3.49 -1.40
C PHE A 121 -16.30 2.96 -2.83
N MET A 122 -15.63 3.70 -3.72
CA MET A 122 -15.37 3.24 -5.08
C MET A 122 -14.58 1.92 -5.13
N SER A 123 -13.68 1.70 -4.18
CA SER A 123 -12.90 0.46 -4.10
C SER A 123 -13.73 -0.75 -3.66
N ILE A 124 -14.79 -0.51 -2.86
CA ILE A 124 -15.72 -1.52 -2.37
C ILE A 124 -16.74 -1.88 -3.47
N PHE A 125 -17.39 -0.87 -4.06
CA PHE A 125 -18.42 -1.08 -5.09
C PHE A 125 -17.84 -1.53 -6.45
N GLY A 126 -16.66 -1.01 -6.82
CA GLY A 126 -15.92 -1.54 -7.96
C GLY A 126 -16.50 -1.28 -9.36
N LEU A 127 -17.31 -0.22 -9.55
CA LEU A 127 -17.84 0.12 -10.89
C LEU A 127 -16.72 0.37 -11.92
N PRO A 128 -16.91 -0.02 -13.21
CA PRO A 128 -15.86 0.04 -14.24
C PRO A 128 -15.30 1.44 -14.52
N GLY A 129 -16.11 2.49 -14.36
CA GLY A 129 -15.73 3.88 -14.65
C GLY A 129 -16.12 4.84 -13.52
N CYS A 130 -15.23 5.78 -13.19
CA CYS A 130 -15.46 6.72 -12.09
C CYS A 130 -16.73 7.57 -12.28
N ARG A 131 -17.10 7.94 -13.51
CA ARG A 131 -18.32 8.74 -13.75
C ARG A 131 -19.62 7.98 -13.47
N MET A 132 -19.59 6.64 -13.53
CA MET A 132 -20.78 5.80 -13.32
C MET A 132 -21.40 6.00 -11.93
N TYR A 133 -20.58 6.24 -10.92
CA TYR A 133 -21.05 6.53 -9.56
C TYR A 133 -22.01 7.73 -9.46
N TRP A 134 -21.98 8.65 -10.43
CA TRP A 134 -22.87 9.82 -10.51
C TRP A 134 -23.94 9.70 -11.61
N GLN A 135 -23.91 8.67 -12.45
CA GLN A 135 -24.88 8.47 -13.53
C GLN A 135 -26.20 7.94 -12.98
N SER A 136 -27.33 8.42 -13.49
CA SER A 136 -28.66 8.07 -12.95
C SER A 136 -28.91 6.57 -12.81
N ALA A 137 -28.48 5.75 -13.77
CA ALA A 137 -28.71 4.30 -13.77
C ALA A 137 -27.77 3.49 -12.85
N THR A 138 -26.61 4.04 -12.48
CA THR A 138 -25.59 3.34 -11.66
C THR A 138 -25.16 4.15 -10.45
N ARG A 139 -26.00 5.12 -10.07
CA ARG A 139 -25.74 6.08 -9.02
C ARG A 139 -25.51 5.35 -7.70
N ILE A 140 -24.43 5.72 -7.02
CA ILE A 140 -24.16 5.29 -5.66
C ILE A 140 -24.28 6.51 -4.74
N ASP A 141 -25.31 6.52 -3.91
CA ASP A 141 -25.68 7.71 -3.14
C ASP A 141 -24.62 8.16 -2.14
N CYS A 142 -23.95 7.24 -1.44
CA CYS A 142 -22.87 7.60 -0.51
C CYS A 142 -21.66 8.26 -1.20
N VAL A 143 -21.49 8.04 -2.51
CA VAL A 143 -20.47 8.73 -3.33
C VAL A 143 -21.05 10.04 -3.86
N ALA A 144 -22.16 9.95 -4.58
CA ALA A 144 -22.69 11.07 -5.36
C ALA A 144 -23.35 12.16 -4.53
N ASN A 145 -23.81 11.86 -3.31
CA ASN A 145 -24.30 12.85 -2.35
C ASN A 145 -23.18 13.47 -1.50
N THR A 146 -21.97 12.90 -1.53
CA THR A 146 -20.83 13.45 -0.77
C THR A 146 -20.17 14.59 -1.52
N MET A 147 -19.91 14.43 -2.82
CA MET A 147 -19.29 15.46 -3.63
C MET A 147 -19.81 15.42 -5.06
N ALA A 148 -20.04 16.58 -5.68
CA ALA A 148 -20.43 16.65 -7.07
C ALA A 148 -19.31 16.14 -8.00
N LEU A 149 -19.68 15.46 -9.09
CA LEU A 149 -18.72 14.84 -10.03
C LEU A 149 -17.64 15.83 -10.51
N HIS A 150 -18.03 17.05 -10.89
CA HIS A 150 -17.08 18.06 -11.38
C HIS A 150 -16.07 18.48 -10.30
N ARG A 151 -16.49 18.54 -9.03
CA ARG A 151 -15.62 18.89 -7.91
C ARG A 151 -14.64 17.74 -7.64
N TRP A 152 -15.14 16.51 -7.62
CA TRP A 152 -14.29 15.31 -7.50
C TRP A 152 -13.25 15.22 -8.62
N GLU A 153 -13.63 15.47 -9.87
CA GLU A 153 -12.71 15.49 -11.00
C GLU A 153 -11.68 16.62 -10.90
N SER A 154 -12.09 17.80 -10.41
CA SER A 154 -11.19 18.94 -10.20
C SER A 154 -10.16 18.67 -9.11
N ILE A 155 -10.58 18.11 -7.97
CA ILE A 155 -9.67 17.70 -6.88
C ILE A 155 -8.73 16.62 -7.39
N LYS A 156 -9.25 15.55 -8.00
CA LYS A 156 -8.42 14.49 -8.57
C LYS A 156 -7.39 15.02 -9.57
N ARG A 157 -7.75 15.99 -10.41
CA ARG A 157 -6.83 16.55 -11.40
C ARG A 157 -5.68 17.33 -10.75
N ASN A 158 -5.96 18.03 -9.66
CA ASN A 158 -5.01 18.90 -8.97
C ASN A 158 -4.33 18.25 -7.75
N LEU A 159 -4.74 17.05 -7.36
CA LEU A 159 -4.19 16.33 -6.20
C LEU A 159 -2.66 16.28 -6.25
N HIS A 160 -2.01 16.79 -5.20
CA HIS A 160 -0.57 16.99 -5.13
C HIS A 160 -0.08 16.98 -3.68
N PHE A 161 1.21 16.69 -3.47
CA PHE A 161 1.76 16.38 -2.13
C PHE A 161 3.09 17.09 -1.81
N SER A 162 3.69 17.80 -2.77
CA SER A 162 4.98 18.48 -2.57
C SER A 162 5.10 19.69 -3.49
N ASP A 163 5.79 20.74 -3.08
CA ASP A 163 5.99 21.91 -3.93
C ASP A 163 6.93 21.60 -5.09
N ASN A 164 6.45 21.64 -6.34
CA ASN A 164 7.25 21.30 -7.51
C ASN A 164 8.47 22.22 -7.70
N LEU A 165 8.41 23.46 -7.19
CA LEU A 165 9.48 24.44 -7.36
C LEU A 165 10.69 24.15 -6.47
N LYS A 166 10.52 23.33 -5.43
CA LYS A 166 11.57 22.99 -4.45
C LYS A 166 12.28 21.67 -4.75
N GLN A 167 11.89 20.94 -5.81
CA GLN A 167 12.59 19.72 -6.19
C GLN A 167 13.94 20.08 -6.81
N ALA A 168 15.02 19.46 -6.32
CA ALA A 168 16.33 19.60 -6.93
C ALA A 168 16.30 19.18 -8.42
N PRO A 169 17.15 19.75 -9.28
CA PRO A 169 17.30 19.31 -10.68
C PRO A 169 17.78 17.87 -10.82
N ILE A 170 17.47 17.23 -11.96
CA ILE A 170 17.97 15.89 -12.27
C ILE A 170 19.49 15.90 -12.35
N GLY A 171 20.14 14.94 -11.68
CA GLY A 171 21.60 14.80 -11.66
C GLY A 171 22.25 15.34 -10.40
N GLU A 172 21.57 16.21 -9.66
CA GLU A 172 22.03 16.70 -8.36
C GLU A 172 21.92 15.62 -7.27
N PRO A 173 22.83 15.57 -6.29
CA PRO A 173 22.75 14.63 -5.17
C PRO A 173 21.44 14.69 -4.39
N ALA A 174 20.81 15.87 -4.34
CA ALA A 174 19.53 16.09 -3.66
C ALA A 174 18.31 15.69 -4.49
N TYR A 175 18.47 15.20 -5.73
CA TYR A 175 17.36 14.77 -6.58
C TYR A 175 16.65 13.53 -6.04
N ASP A 176 15.40 13.68 -5.63
CA ASP A 176 14.56 12.57 -5.18
C ASP A 176 13.55 12.14 -6.26
N LYS A 177 13.68 10.91 -6.78
CA LYS A 177 12.73 10.33 -7.73
C LYS A 177 11.31 10.18 -7.15
N LEU A 178 11.18 10.11 -5.84
CA LEU A 178 9.91 10.00 -5.11
C LEU A 178 9.41 11.34 -4.55
N TYR A 179 10.08 12.45 -4.86
CA TYR A 179 9.81 13.75 -4.26
C TYR A 179 8.32 14.10 -4.21
N LYS A 180 7.56 13.85 -5.29
CA LYS A 180 6.12 14.13 -5.41
C LYS A 180 5.21 13.34 -4.47
N VAL A 181 5.72 12.30 -3.81
CA VAL A 181 5.00 11.50 -2.81
C VAL A 181 5.75 11.40 -1.50
N ARG A 182 6.99 11.91 -1.42
CA ARG A 182 7.86 11.78 -0.27
C ARG A 182 7.17 12.21 1.03
N PRO A 183 6.45 13.36 1.10
CA PRO A 183 5.78 13.75 2.34
C PRO A 183 4.74 12.74 2.83
N LEU A 184 3.95 12.17 1.92
CA LEU A 184 2.99 11.11 2.25
C LEU A 184 3.69 9.83 2.72
N LEU A 185 4.75 9.41 2.01
CA LEU A 185 5.50 8.20 2.36
C LEU A 185 6.15 8.34 3.73
N THR A 186 6.85 9.45 3.99
CA THR A 186 7.50 9.72 5.27
C THR A 186 6.48 9.77 6.41
N SER A 187 5.36 10.48 6.23
CA SER A 187 4.33 10.58 7.26
C SER A 187 3.72 9.22 7.61
N LEU A 188 3.45 8.35 6.63
CA LEU A 188 2.95 7.00 6.89
C LEU A 188 4.01 6.11 7.53
N LEU A 189 5.26 6.22 7.06
CA LEU A 189 6.37 5.44 7.58
C LEU A 189 6.59 5.71 9.08
N GLU A 190 6.54 6.98 9.49
CA GLU A 190 6.62 7.37 10.91
C GLU A 190 5.54 6.67 11.76
N GLN A 191 4.29 6.63 11.28
CA GLN A 191 3.21 5.98 12.03
C GLN A 191 3.36 4.45 12.05
N PHE A 192 3.82 3.84 10.96
CA PHE A 192 4.02 2.39 10.88
C PHE A 192 5.18 1.95 11.78
N GLN A 193 6.26 2.72 11.81
CA GLN A 193 7.42 2.47 12.67
C GLN A 193 7.12 2.67 14.16
N ALA A 194 6.09 3.46 14.49
CA ALA A 194 5.62 3.62 15.87
C ALA A 194 4.80 2.42 16.38
N ILE A 195 4.38 1.49 15.51
CA ILE A 195 3.64 0.29 15.91
C ILE A 195 4.60 -0.65 16.66
N PRO A 196 4.22 -1.15 17.86
CA PRO A 196 5.00 -2.14 18.59
C PRO A 196 5.26 -3.40 17.74
N ILE A 197 6.54 -3.74 17.59
CA ILE A 197 7.02 -4.81 16.71
C ILE A 197 6.80 -6.17 17.37
N ASP A 198 6.17 -7.10 16.65
CA ASP A 198 5.94 -8.48 17.09
C ASP A 198 7.19 -9.36 16.89
N GLU A 199 7.23 -10.52 17.53
CA GLU A 199 8.36 -11.46 17.53
C GLU A 199 8.77 -11.90 16.12
N ASN A 200 7.80 -12.31 15.30
CA ASN A 200 8.02 -13.03 14.05
C ASN A 200 7.74 -12.13 12.85
N LEU A 201 8.81 -11.74 12.15
CA LEU A 201 8.81 -10.72 11.11
C LEU A 201 9.28 -11.29 9.78
N CYS A 202 8.76 -10.79 8.66
CA CYS A 202 9.15 -11.21 7.33
C CYS A 202 9.48 -10.01 6.45
N VAL A 203 10.45 -10.21 5.54
CA VAL A 203 10.78 -9.27 4.47
C VAL A 203 10.47 -9.89 3.13
N ASP A 204 9.73 -9.17 2.31
CA ASP A 204 9.42 -9.55 0.92
C ASP A 204 9.13 -8.30 0.07
N GLU A 205 8.90 -8.50 -1.23
CA GLU A 205 8.45 -7.47 -2.14
C GLU A 205 6.95 -7.53 -2.48
N GLN A 206 6.38 -6.33 -2.60
CA GLN A 206 5.05 -6.05 -3.16
C GLN A 206 5.18 -5.33 -4.51
N ILE A 207 4.20 -5.52 -5.40
CA ILE A 207 4.09 -4.77 -6.67
C ILE A 207 2.82 -3.91 -6.68
N VAL A 208 3.00 -2.58 -6.76
CA VAL A 208 1.93 -1.61 -7.01
C VAL A 208 1.61 -1.60 -8.51
N PRO A 209 0.46 -2.12 -8.97
CA PRO A 209 0.24 -2.35 -10.39
C PRO A 209 0.20 -1.06 -11.21
N PHE A 210 1.06 -0.97 -12.22
CA PHE A 210 1.11 0.17 -13.13
C PHE A 210 1.59 -0.23 -14.53
N LYS A 211 0.84 0.16 -15.56
CA LYS A 211 1.17 -0.13 -16.97
C LYS A 211 1.71 1.08 -17.75
N GLY A 212 1.70 2.28 -17.19
CA GLY A 212 2.19 3.49 -17.88
C GLY A 212 3.72 3.50 -18.06
N LYS A 213 4.24 4.53 -18.73
CA LYS A 213 5.69 4.75 -18.90
C LYS A 213 6.22 5.55 -17.70
N HIS A 214 7.14 4.96 -16.94
CA HIS A 214 7.86 5.64 -15.87
C HIS A 214 9.18 4.91 -15.57
N PRO A 215 10.32 5.60 -15.34
CA PRO A 215 11.62 4.96 -15.13
C PRO A 215 11.68 4.00 -13.93
N MET A 216 10.93 4.28 -12.86
CA MET A 216 10.88 3.41 -11.67
C MET A 216 10.07 2.11 -11.85
N LYS A 217 9.37 1.95 -12.98
CA LYS A 217 8.53 0.78 -13.22
C LYS A 217 9.39 -0.48 -13.36
N GLN A 218 9.05 -1.52 -12.62
CA GLN A 218 9.72 -2.82 -12.63
C GLN A 218 8.85 -3.89 -13.31
N TYR A 219 9.53 -4.89 -13.87
CA TYR A 219 8.92 -6.14 -14.34
C TYR A 219 9.26 -7.28 -13.39
N ASN A 220 8.26 -7.93 -12.81
CA ASN A 220 8.41 -9.14 -12.03
C ASN A 220 7.53 -10.26 -12.61
N PRO A 221 8.09 -11.22 -13.38
CA PRO A 221 7.31 -12.26 -14.04
C PRO A 221 6.62 -13.22 -13.07
N LYS A 222 7.10 -13.31 -11.82
CA LYS A 222 6.56 -14.22 -10.80
C LYS A 222 5.31 -13.71 -10.10
N LYS A 223 5.02 -12.40 -10.15
CA LYS A 223 3.84 -11.81 -9.50
C LYS A 223 2.64 -11.77 -10.49
N PRO A 224 1.39 -11.96 -10.02
CA PRO A 224 0.20 -11.95 -10.89
C PRO A 224 0.05 -10.66 -11.71
N LYS A 225 0.43 -9.52 -11.12
CA LYS A 225 0.56 -8.23 -11.82
C LYS A 225 2.04 -7.96 -12.06
N ARG A 226 2.51 -8.31 -13.26
CA ARG A 226 3.94 -8.32 -13.60
C ARG A 226 4.58 -6.93 -13.72
N TRP A 227 3.80 -5.88 -13.96
CA TRP A 227 4.31 -4.53 -14.18
C TRP A 227 3.81 -3.58 -13.08
N GLY A 228 4.73 -2.85 -12.45
CA GLY A 228 4.37 -1.92 -11.39
C GLY A 228 5.57 -1.27 -10.70
N TYR A 229 5.30 -0.53 -9.63
CA TYR A 229 6.33 -0.07 -8.72
C TYR A 229 6.61 -1.16 -7.70
N LYS A 230 7.88 -1.44 -7.45
CA LYS A 230 8.29 -2.41 -6.43
C LYS A 230 8.41 -1.71 -5.09
N VAL A 231 7.85 -2.31 -4.04
CA VAL A 231 7.96 -1.86 -2.66
C VAL A 231 8.52 -3.03 -1.85
N PHE A 232 9.58 -2.82 -1.11
CA PHE A 232 10.08 -3.80 -0.13
C PHE A 232 9.39 -3.53 1.21
N VAL A 233 8.93 -4.57 1.89
CA VAL A 233 8.08 -4.46 3.08
C VAL A 233 8.63 -5.33 4.20
N LEU A 234 8.67 -4.79 5.41
CA LEU A 234 8.86 -5.52 6.67
C LEU A 234 7.49 -5.65 7.36
N ALA A 235 7.01 -6.87 7.54
CA ALA A 235 5.71 -7.16 8.13
C ALA A 235 5.77 -8.31 9.14
N ASP A 236 4.81 -8.44 10.03
CA ASP A 236 4.62 -9.68 10.80
C ASP A 236 3.86 -10.75 10.02
N SER A 237 3.69 -11.92 10.63
CA SER A 237 2.89 -13.04 10.07
C SER A 237 1.39 -12.74 9.87
N SER A 238 0.86 -11.69 10.50
CA SER A 238 -0.54 -11.23 10.32
C SER A 238 -0.70 -10.27 9.14
N GLY A 239 0.42 -9.80 8.58
CA GLY A 239 0.49 -8.83 7.48
C GLY A 239 0.60 -7.38 7.94
N MET A 240 0.74 -7.13 9.24
CA MET A 240 0.91 -5.78 9.82
C MET A 240 2.30 -5.26 9.47
N VAL A 241 2.42 -4.00 9.06
CA VAL A 241 3.64 -3.44 8.48
C VAL A 241 4.33 -2.46 9.42
N TYR A 242 5.64 -2.67 9.58
CA TYR A 242 6.47 -1.84 10.44
C TYR A 242 7.42 -0.94 9.65
N ASN A 243 7.81 -1.37 8.44
CA ASN A 243 8.72 -0.61 7.59
C ASN A 243 8.47 -0.93 6.12
N PHE A 244 8.72 0.04 5.23
CA PHE A 244 8.70 -0.21 3.79
C PHE A 244 9.62 0.76 3.05
N GLU A 245 10.07 0.36 1.87
CA GLU A 245 10.90 1.19 0.98
C GLU A 245 10.46 1.02 -0.47
N VAL A 246 10.16 2.14 -1.14
CA VAL A 246 9.77 2.15 -2.56
C VAL A 246 11.02 2.11 -3.43
N TYR A 247 11.17 1.09 -4.26
CA TYR A 247 12.37 0.91 -5.08
C TYR A 247 12.48 1.96 -6.18
N THR A 248 13.58 2.71 -6.17
CA THR A 248 13.85 3.82 -7.10
C THR A 248 14.90 3.49 -8.18
N GLY A 249 15.36 2.23 -8.23
CA GLY A 249 16.33 1.73 -9.22
C GLY A 249 17.73 1.45 -8.67
N CYS A 250 18.02 1.85 -7.42
CA CYS A 250 19.25 1.52 -6.71
C CYS A 250 18.94 1.23 -5.23
N ILE A 251 19.84 0.51 -4.57
CA ILE A 251 19.78 0.22 -3.13
C ILE A 251 21.18 0.46 -2.58
N SER A 252 21.33 1.54 -1.83
CA SER A 252 22.57 1.89 -1.14
C SER A 252 22.65 1.21 0.22
N PRO A 253 23.86 0.98 0.77
CA PRO A 253 24.01 0.57 2.16
C PRO A 253 23.42 1.63 3.10
N CYS A 254 22.84 1.16 4.22
CA CYS A 254 22.40 2.05 5.29
C CYS A 254 23.62 2.69 5.98
N ASN A 255 23.47 3.92 6.49
CA ASN A 255 24.55 4.60 7.20
C ASN A 255 25.07 3.75 8.37
N GLY A 256 26.39 3.61 8.45
CA GLY A 256 27.05 2.80 9.50
C GLY A 256 26.96 1.28 9.30
N GLN A 257 26.32 0.80 8.23
CA GLN A 257 26.28 -0.62 7.89
C GLN A 257 27.24 -0.95 6.73
N PRO A 258 27.85 -2.15 6.73
CA PRO A 258 28.69 -2.58 5.61
C PRO A 258 27.85 -2.80 4.34
N ASP A 259 28.46 -2.56 3.17
CA ASP A 259 27.86 -2.92 1.89
C ASP A 259 27.98 -4.42 1.64
N ILE A 260 26.88 -5.14 1.82
CA ILE A 260 26.78 -6.58 1.59
C ILE A 260 26.04 -6.91 0.28
N GLY A 261 25.88 -5.91 -0.59
CA GLY A 261 25.14 -5.95 -1.83
C GLY A 261 23.66 -5.62 -1.67
N ALA A 262 23.04 -5.14 -2.75
CA ALA A 262 21.68 -4.59 -2.78
C ALA A 262 20.62 -5.44 -2.05
N SER A 263 20.66 -6.77 -2.18
CA SER A 263 19.67 -7.65 -1.53
C SER A 263 19.83 -7.75 -0.02
N GLY A 264 21.05 -7.64 0.51
CA GLY A 264 21.28 -7.60 1.95
C GLY A 264 21.11 -6.20 2.51
N ASN A 265 21.57 -5.18 1.78
CA ASN A 265 21.44 -3.77 2.18
C ASN A 265 19.99 -3.38 2.42
N ILE A 266 19.06 -3.80 1.56
CA ILE A 266 17.63 -3.50 1.77
C ILE A 266 17.07 -4.16 3.03
N VAL A 267 17.51 -5.37 3.38
CA VAL A 267 17.08 -6.03 4.62
C VAL A 267 17.65 -5.28 5.82
N LEU A 268 18.91 -4.86 5.77
CA LEU A 268 19.52 -4.05 6.85
C LEU A 268 18.79 -2.71 7.00
N THR A 269 18.44 -2.04 5.91
CA THR A 269 17.62 -0.82 5.93
C THR A 269 16.26 -1.06 6.58
N LEU A 270 15.51 -2.08 6.13
CA LEU A 270 14.18 -2.37 6.68
C LEU A 270 14.23 -2.81 8.15
N SER A 271 15.21 -3.62 8.53
CA SER A 271 15.40 -4.14 9.89
C SER A 271 16.09 -3.16 10.84
N SER A 272 16.44 -1.96 10.39
CA SER A 272 17.07 -0.92 11.24
C SER A 272 16.20 -0.53 12.43
N ILE A 273 14.88 -0.58 12.28
CA ILE A 273 13.91 -0.23 13.33
C ILE A 273 13.70 -1.35 14.37
N ILE A 274 14.19 -2.57 14.09
CA ILE A 274 13.99 -3.70 15.00
C ILE A 274 14.91 -3.52 16.21
N PRO A 275 14.39 -3.54 17.44
CA PRO A 275 15.21 -3.43 18.64
C PRO A 275 16.23 -4.57 18.75
N ASP A 276 17.47 -4.20 19.00
CA ASP A 276 18.58 -5.12 19.26
C ASP A 276 18.38 -5.84 20.60
N ASN A 277 18.96 -7.05 20.74
CA ASN A 277 18.95 -7.82 21.98
C ASN A 277 17.56 -8.25 22.49
N ILE A 278 16.49 -8.08 21.73
CA ILE A 278 15.14 -8.55 22.11
C ILE A 278 14.82 -9.96 21.59
N SER A 279 15.67 -10.53 20.73
CA SER A 279 15.50 -11.86 20.12
C SER A 279 14.30 -11.96 19.17
N HIS A 280 14.08 -10.90 18.37
CA HIS A 280 13.18 -10.94 17.22
C HIS A 280 13.63 -11.99 16.19
N LYS A 281 12.69 -12.53 15.42
CA LYS A 281 12.91 -13.56 14.41
C LYS A 281 12.53 -13.03 13.04
N LEU A 282 13.51 -12.90 12.15
CA LEU A 282 13.36 -12.35 10.81
C LEU A 282 13.41 -13.45 9.73
N TYR A 283 12.44 -13.43 8.84
CA TYR A 283 12.24 -14.42 7.80
C TYR A 283 12.30 -13.77 6.43
N PHE A 284 12.94 -14.40 5.45
CA PHE A 284 13.04 -13.83 4.10
C PHE A 284 13.26 -14.89 3.01
N ASP A 285 13.03 -14.50 1.78
CA ASP A 285 13.20 -15.35 0.61
C ASP A 285 14.67 -15.50 0.16
N ASN A 286 14.89 -16.27 -0.91
CA ASN A 286 16.22 -16.55 -1.44
C ASN A 286 16.91 -15.40 -2.16
N TRP A 287 16.18 -14.36 -2.56
CA TRP A 287 16.78 -13.16 -3.14
C TRP A 287 17.51 -12.36 -2.07
N PHE A 288 16.93 -12.26 -0.88
CA PHE A 288 17.51 -11.55 0.28
C PHE A 288 18.62 -12.34 0.97
N SER A 289 18.47 -13.66 1.11
CA SER A 289 19.30 -14.46 2.03
C SER A 289 20.78 -14.59 1.64
N SER A 290 21.67 -14.35 2.61
CA SER A 290 23.11 -14.62 2.53
C SER A 290 23.70 -14.94 3.91
N VAL A 291 24.88 -15.55 3.94
CA VAL A 291 25.65 -15.82 5.17
C VAL A 291 25.96 -14.52 5.91
N ASP A 292 26.45 -13.52 5.19
CA ASP A 292 26.88 -12.25 5.77
C ASP A 292 25.73 -11.46 6.38
N LEU A 293 24.57 -11.44 5.70
CA LEU A 293 23.35 -10.80 6.22
C LEU A 293 22.94 -11.42 7.56
N GLN A 294 22.86 -12.75 7.61
CA GLN A 294 22.45 -13.44 8.84
C GLN A 294 23.46 -13.27 9.98
N MET A 295 24.76 -13.23 9.67
CA MET A 295 25.80 -12.92 10.66
C MET A 295 25.65 -11.51 11.23
N LEU A 296 25.41 -10.49 10.39
CA LEU A 296 25.22 -9.11 10.84
C LEU A 296 23.96 -8.94 11.69
N LEU A 297 22.85 -9.59 11.30
CA LEU A 297 21.61 -9.57 12.09
C LEU A 297 21.78 -10.32 13.42
N GLU A 298 22.51 -11.44 13.45
CA GLU A 298 22.76 -12.17 14.69
C GLU A 298 23.64 -11.39 15.67
N LYS A 299 24.56 -10.54 15.18
CA LYS A 299 25.31 -9.60 16.04
C LYS A 299 24.40 -8.62 16.79
N ARG A 300 23.25 -8.28 16.20
CA ARG A 300 22.18 -7.47 16.83
C ARG A 300 21.19 -8.32 17.64
N LYS A 301 21.40 -9.64 17.73
CA LYS A 301 20.46 -10.63 18.29
C LYS A 301 19.10 -10.60 17.60
N ILE A 302 19.10 -10.41 16.28
CA ILE A 302 17.96 -10.61 15.39
C ILE A 302 18.18 -11.96 14.70
N HIS A 303 17.42 -12.96 15.09
CA HIS A 303 17.60 -14.33 14.66
C HIS A 303 16.91 -14.57 13.32
N CYS A 304 17.51 -15.35 12.43
CA CYS A 304 17.03 -15.42 11.04
C CYS A 304 16.68 -16.83 10.56
N ILE A 305 15.71 -16.92 9.65
CA ILE A 305 15.52 -18.07 8.74
C ILE A 305 15.27 -17.55 7.32
N GLY A 306 16.13 -17.91 6.38
CA GLY A 306 15.93 -17.56 4.97
C GLY A 306 16.01 -18.79 4.07
N THR A 307 15.15 -18.88 3.07
CA THR A 307 15.48 -19.76 1.94
C THR A 307 16.75 -19.23 1.27
N VAL A 308 17.63 -20.10 0.80
CA VAL A 308 18.95 -19.68 0.29
C VAL A 308 19.31 -20.45 -0.96
N ARG A 309 19.96 -19.78 -1.90
CA ARG A 309 20.54 -20.44 -3.07
C ARG A 309 21.84 -21.11 -2.65
N THR A 310 22.06 -22.36 -3.06
CA THR A 310 23.25 -23.13 -2.70
C THR A 310 24.55 -22.44 -3.06
N ASN A 311 24.60 -21.70 -4.18
CA ASN A 311 25.76 -20.91 -4.59
C ASN A 311 26.09 -19.71 -3.67
N ARG A 312 25.20 -19.37 -2.72
CA ARG A 312 25.46 -18.36 -1.67
C ARG A 312 26.02 -18.96 -0.38
N LEU A 313 26.14 -20.29 -0.29
CA LEU A 313 26.70 -21.01 0.86
C LEU A 313 28.14 -21.43 0.54
N ALA A 314 29.08 -20.48 0.56
CA ALA A 314 30.48 -20.73 0.23
C ALA A 314 31.04 -21.93 1.03
N GLY A 315 31.64 -22.91 0.34
CA GLY A 315 32.21 -24.11 0.96
C GLY A 315 31.20 -25.17 1.45
N CYS A 316 29.89 -24.97 1.26
CA CYS A 316 28.87 -25.89 1.77
C CYS A 316 28.55 -27.01 0.77
N CYS A 317 29.07 -28.21 0.99
CA CYS A 317 28.79 -29.37 0.15
C CYS A 317 27.47 -30.09 0.53
N LEU A 318 26.31 -29.48 0.28
CA LEU A 318 25.01 -30.17 0.44
C LEU A 318 24.74 -31.11 -0.75
N PRO A 319 23.93 -32.18 -0.57
CA PRO A 319 23.58 -33.08 -1.68
C PRO A 319 22.92 -32.34 -2.83
N THR A 320 23.09 -32.84 -4.05
CA THR A 320 22.43 -32.25 -5.23
C THR A 320 20.91 -32.45 -5.18
N ASP A 321 20.16 -31.70 -5.98
CA ASP A 321 18.71 -31.89 -6.08
C ASP A 321 18.35 -33.30 -6.57
N GLN A 322 19.20 -33.91 -7.39
CA GLN A 322 19.05 -35.29 -7.85
C GLN A 322 19.30 -36.30 -6.73
N ASP A 323 20.33 -36.09 -5.91
CA ASP A 323 20.60 -36.93 -4.72
C ASP A 323 19.42 -36.89 -3.75
N MET A 324 18.94 -35.68 -3.47
CA MET A 324 17.80 -35.47 -2.58
C MET A 324 16.54 -36.14 -3.12
N LYS A 325 16.30 -36.08 -4.44
CA LYS A 325 15.18 -36.76 -5.10
C LYS A 325 15.31 -38.28 -5.01
N ARG A 326 16.51 -38.84 -5.16
CA ARG A 326 16.78 -40.28 -5.00
C ARG A 326 16.53 -40.77 -3.58
N LYS A 327 16.89 -39.97 -2.56
CA LYS A 327 16.61 -40.27 -1.14
C LYS A 327 15.11 -40.26 -0.81
N GLY A 328 14.27 -39.72 -1.69
CA GLY A 328 12.82 -39.73 -1.57
C GLY A 328 12.24 -38.52 -0.83
N ARG A 329 10.92 -38.39 -0.92
CA ARG A 329 10.14 -37.29 -0.34
C ARG A 329 10.26 -37.31 1.20
N GLY A 330 10.61 -36.18 1.78
CA GLY A 330 10.85 -36.03 3.22
C GLY A 330 12.33 -36.14 3.61
N ALA A 331 13.23 -36.50 2.69
CA ALA A 331 14.66 -36.52 2.95
C ALA A 331 15.19 -35.13 3.28
N PHE A 332 16.08 -35.03 4.26
CA PHE A 332 16.79 -33.80 4.59
C PHE A 332 18.23 -34.04 4.98
N GLU A 333 19.05 -33.01 4.83
CA GLU A 333 20.42 -32.96 5.30
C GLU A 333 20.71 -31.62 5.96
N GLU A 334 21.52 -31.64 7.00
CA GLU A 334 21.86 -30.46 7.80
C GLU A 334 23.38 -30.33 7.95
N LYS A 335 23.88 -29.12 7.72
CA LYS A 335 25.26 -28.72 7.97
C LYS A 335 25.32 -27.47 8.83
N GLU A 336 26.40 -27.34 9.58
CA GLU A 336 26.66 -26.23 10.48
C GLU A 336 28.02 -25.62 10.18
N THR A 337 28.13 -24.30 10.32
CA THR A 337 29.39 -23.56 10.27
C THR A 337 29.40 -22.49 11.35
N ILE A 338 30.60 -22.03 11.73
CA ILE A 338 30.79 -20.88 12.61
C ILE A 338 31.49 -19.81 11.78
N TYR A 339 30.91 -18.61 11.74
CA TYR A 339 31.45 -17.46 11.03
C TYR A 339 31.37 -16.23 11.91
N ASN A 340 32.52 -15.61 12.20
CA ASN A 340 32.63 -14.46 13.11
C ASN A 340 31.92 -14.67 14.46
N GLY A 341 32.08 -15.86 15.05
CA GLY A 341 31.45 -16.24 16.32
C GLY A 341 29.95 -16.56 16.24
N VAL A 342 29.33 -16.45 15.06
CA VAL A 342 27.93 -16.79 14.81
C VAL A 342 27.82 -18.20 14.26
N THR A 343 26.97 -19.02 14.88
CA THR A 343 26.63 -20.35 14.38
C THR A 343 25.55 -20.25 13.32
N LEU A 344 25.80 -20.83 12.15
CA LEU A 344 24.86 -20.86 11.02
C LEU A 344 24.58 -22.31 10.63
N ARG A 345 23.31 -22.60 10.37
CA ARG A 345 22.83 -23.94 9.99
C ARG A 345 22.16 -23.90 8.63
N ALA A 346 22.65 -24.73 7.72
CA ALA A 346 22.08 -24.93 6.40
C ALA A 346 21.34 -26.27 6.36
N VAL A 347 20.04 -26.24 6.08
CA VAL A 347 19.20 -27.43 5.97
C VAL A 347 18.66 -27.54 4.55
N LYS A 348 18.93 -28.66 3.88
CA LYS A 348 18.32 -29.00 2.59
C LYS A 348 17.23 -30.02 2.81
N TRP A 349 16.03 -29.77 2.31
CA TRP A 349 14.87 -30.67 2.43
C TRP A 349 14.24 -30.92 1.07
N HIS A 350 13.79 -32.15 0.83
CA HIS A 350 13.10 -32.53 -0.39
C HIS A 350 11.64 -32.86 -0.15
N ASP A 351 10.75 -32.10 -0.78
CA ASP A 351 9.34 -32.46 -0.92
C ASP A 351 9.05 -32.78 -2.39
N ASN A 352 8.28 -31.93 -3.10
CA ASN A 352 8.17 -32.01 -4.56
C ASN A 352 9.41 -31.46 -5.26
N ARG A 353 10.09 -30.53 -4.62
CA ARG A 353 11.36 -29.92 -5.04
C ARG A 353 12.26 -29.79 -3.83
N ALA A 354 13.57 -29.76 -4.06
CA ALA A 354 14.52 -29.48 -3.00
C ALA A 354 14.48 -27.98 -2.65
N VAL A 355 14.53 -27.67 -1.36
CA VAL A 355 14.69 -26.33 -0.82
C VAL A 355 15.84 -26.32 0.16
N THR A 356 16.64 -25.26 0.14
CA THR A 356 17.70 -25.04 1.12
C THR A 356 17.34 -23.83 1.98
N LEU A 357 17.47 -23.98 3.29
CA LEU A 357 17.25 -22.95 4.30
C LEU A 357 18.56 -22.67 5.03
N LEU A 358 18.81 -21.41 5.37
CA LEU A 358 19.90 -20.95 6.22
C LEU A 358 19.29 -20.31 7.47
N SER A 359 19.78 -20.66 8.65
CA SER A 359 19.30 -20.09 9.91
C SER A 359 20.43 -19.86 10.92
N THR A 360 20.20 -18.91 11.82
CA THR A 360 21.04 -18.65 13.00
C THR A 360 20.54 -19.34 14.26
N PHE A 361 19.31 -19.87 14.26
CA PHE A 361 18.66 -20.39 15.48
C PHE A 361 17.81 -21.65 15.31
N ALA A 362 17.44 -22.01 14.08
CA ALA A 362 16.59 -23.15 13.78
C ALA A 362 17.39 -24.29 13.15
N SER A 363 16.89 -25.51 13.35
CA SER A 363 17.54 -26.75 12.93
C SER A 363 16.60 -27.70 12.24
N ALA A 364 17.15 -28.78 11.66
CA ALA A 364 16.32 -29.81 11.09
C ALA A 364 15.50 -30.56 12.15
N ASN A 365 16.10 -30.86 13.29
CA ASN A 365 15.45 -31.57 14.40
C ASN A 365 14.85 -30.61 15.45
N PRO A 366 13.78 -31.02 16.17
CA PRO A 366 13.04 -32.27 15.99
C PRO A 366 12.20 -32.25 14.70
N ALA A 367 12.39 -33.24 13.82
CA ALA A 367 11.61 -33.35 12.61
C ALA A 367 10.21 -33.88 12.94
N THR A 368 9.18 -33.30 12.36
CA THR A 368 7.78 -33.72 12.52
C THR A 368 7.27 -34.36 11.23
N THR A 369 6.07 -34.92 11.27
CA THR A 369 5.38 -35.40 10.08
C THR A 369 4.30 -34.40 9.68
N VAL A 370 4.24 -34.05 8.39
CA VAL A 370 3.20 -33.17 7.83
C VAL A 370 2.43 -33.87 6.74
N MET A 371 1.13 -33.60 6.68
CA MET A 371 0.24 -34.13 5.64
C MET A 371 0.40 -33.31 4.36
N ARG A 372 0.71 -33.97 3.25
CA ARG A 372 0.89 -33.32 1.95
C ARG A 372 0.20 -34.07 0.84
N TRP A 373 -0.44 -33.33 -0.06
CA TRP A 373 -0.98 -33.91 -1.28
C TRP A 373 0.15 -34.51 -2.15
N ASP A 374 -0.09 -35.70 -2.69
CA ASP A 374 0.73 -36.34 -3.69
C ASP A 374 -0.03 -36.39 -5.01
N LYS A 375 0.47 -35.67 -6.02
CA LYS A 375 -0.21 -35.58 -7.33
C LYS A 375 -0.22 -36.92 -8.07
N LYS A 376 0.78 -37.78 -7.86
CA LYS A 376 0.87 -39.10 -8.53
C LYS A 376 -0.09 -40.09 -7.91
N LYS A 377 -0.15 -40.13 -6.57
CA LYS A 377 -1.03 -41.04 -5.83
C LYS A 377 -2.45 -40.50 -5.67
N LYS A 378 -2.71 -39.23 -6.02
CA LYS A 378 -3.98 -38.52 -5.83
C LYS A 378 -4.54 -38.67 -4.40
N THR A 379 -3.64 -38.66 -3.42
CA THR A 379 -3.99 -38.80 -2.00
C THR A 379 -3.05 -37.98 -1.14
N THR A 380 -3.41 -37.80 0.13
CA THR A 380 -2.58 -37.12 1.11
C THR A 380 -1.65 -38.13 1.77
N VAL A 381 -0.35 -37.84 1.75
CA VAL A 381 0.69 -38.70 2.32
C VAL A 381 1.39 -37.99 3.48
N GLN A 382 1.90 -38.80 4.40
CA GLN A 382 2.74 -38.33 5.50
C GLN A 382 4.17 -38.11 5.01
N VAL A 383 4.70 -36.92 5.25
CA VAL A 383 6.06 -36.54 4.84
C VAL A 383 6.83 -36.05 6.06
N LYS A 384 8.03 -36.60 6.27
CA LYS A 384 8.94 -36.09 7.30
C LYS A 384 9.39 -34.68 6.94
N CYS A 385 9.22 -33.75 7.88
CA CYS A 385 9.42 -32.32 7.70
C CYS A 385 10.35 -31.78 8.79
N PRO A 386 11.49 -31.21 8.42
CA PRO A 386 12.38 -30.53 9.36
C PRO A 386 11.69 -29.37 10.10
N SER A 387 12.02 -29.17 11.38
CA SER A 387 11.40 -28.13 12.22
C SER A 387 11.57 -26.71 11.63
N ILE A 388 12.73 -26.45 11.03
CA ILE A 388 13.07 -25.20 10.35
C ILE A 388 12.07 -24.85 9.22
N VAL A 389 11.57 -25.85 8.49
CA VAL A 389 10.60 -25.65 7.40
C VAL A 389 9.25 -25.21 7.96
N THR A 390 8.81 -25.84 9.05
CA THR A 390 7.55 -25.49 9.72
C THR A 390 7.61 -24.07 10.28
N LYS A 391 8.73 -23.72 10.94
CA LYS A 391 8.97 -22.35 11.45
C LYS A 391 8.98 -21.33 10.32
N TYR A 392 9.66 -21.63 9.22
CA TYR A 392 9.72 -20.74 8.05
C TYR A 392 8.34 -20.48 7.46
N ASN A 393 7.57 -21.54 7.18
CA ASN A 393 6.25 -21.41 6.54
C ASN A 393 5.21 -20.73 7.43
N LYS A 394 5.36 -20.78 8.77
CA LYS A 394 4.42 -20.12 9.69
C LYS A 394 4.63 -18.60 9.73
N SER A 395 5.87 -18.13 9.60
CA SER A 395 6.21 -16.72 9.76
C SER A 395 6.42 -15.98 8.43
N MET A 396 6.77 -16.71 7.36
CA MET A 396 6.79 -16.16 6.01
C MET A 396 5.35 -16.00 5.49
N GLY A 397 5.14 -15.07 4.57
CA GLY A 397 3.85 -14.88 3.89
C GLY A 397 3.01 -13.72 4.41
N GLY A 398 3.46 -13.00 5.45
CA GLY A 398 2.80 -11.78 5.93
C GLY A 398 2.64 -10.71 4.85
N VAL A 399 3.69 -10.47 4.06
CA VAL A 399 3.64 -9.52 2.93
C VAL A 399 2.69 -10.01 1.82
N ASP A 400 2.65 -11.31 1.53
CA ASP A 400 1.69 -11.87 0.56
C ASP A 400 0.24 -11.78 1.08
N LEU A 401 0.03 -11.92 2.39
CA LEU A 401 -1.26 -11.71 3.04
C LEU A 401 -1.71 -10.25 2.90
N LEU A 402 -0.83 -9.29 3.19
CA LEU A 402 -1.07 -7.87 2.94
C LEU A 402 -1.42 -7.59 1.46
N ASP A 403 -0.64 -8.15 0.52
CA ASP A 403 -0.91 -8.06 -0.92
C ASP A 403 -2.32 -8.53 -1.26
N SER A 404 -2.74 -9.64 -0.64
CA SER A 404 -4.08 -10.22 -0.84
C SER A 404 -5.18 -9.33 -0.27
N LEU A 405 -5.00 -8.77 0.94
CA LEU A 405 -5.97 -7.89 1.60
C LEU A 405 -6.17 -6.60 0.80
N ILE A 406 -5.09 -5.98 0.33
CA ILE A 406 -5.15 -4.80 -0.54
C ILE A 406 -5.83 -5.16 -1.87
N ALA A 407 -5.58 -6.36 -2.42
CA ALA A 407 -6.16 -6.78 -3.69
C ALA A 407 -7.68 -6.95 -3.67
N LEU A 408 -8.28 -7.32 -2.52
CA LEU A 408 -9.73 -7.50 -2.36
C LEU A 408 -10.50 -6.23 -2.71
N TYR A 409 -10.07 -5.09 -2.18
CA TYR A 409 -10.74 -3.79 -2.32
C TYR A 409 -9.78 -2.71 -2.82
N ARG A 410 -8.99 -3.03 -3.85
CA ARG A 410 -8.01 -2.09 -4.42
C ARG A 410 -8.70 -0.91 -5.10
N THR A 411 -8.21 0.29 -4.83
CA THR A 411 -8.61 1.53 -5.50
C THR A 411 -8.15 1.55 -6.96
N LYS A 412 -9.09 1.33 -7.90
CA LYS A 412 -8.81 1.17 -9.35
C LYS A 412 -8.88 2.47 -10.17
N ILE A 413 -8.84 3.63 -9.53
CA ILE A 413 -9.00 4.94 -10.17
C ILE A 413 -7.93 5.16 -11.26
N ARG A 414 -8.34 5.52 -12.47
CA ARG A 414 -7.41 5.75 -13.60
C ARG A 414 -6.75 7.14 -13.51
N SER A 415 -5.43 7.19 -13.68
CA SER A 415 -4.65 8.43 -13.79
C SER A 415 -3.49 8.27 -14.76
N LYS A 416 -3.16 9.36 -15.46
CA LYS A 416 -1.94 9.50 -16.27
C LYS A 416 -0.73 9.91 -15.42
N LYS A 417 -0.97 10.54 -14.26
CA LYS A 417 0.09 10.95 -13.34
C LYS A 417 0.62 9.72 -12.60
N TRP A 418 1.92 9.48 -12.70
CA TRP A 418 2.58 8.29 -12.15
C TRP A 418 2.34 8.16 -10.63
N TYR A 419 2.45 9.28 -9.91
CA TYR A 419 2.41 9.32 -8.45
C TYR A 419 1.03 9.01 -7.87
N HIS A 420 -0.06 9.25 -8.63
CA HIS A 420 -1.41 8.89 -8.17
C HIS A 420 -1.54 7.39 -7.89
N ARG A 421 -0.79 6.55 -8.62
CA ARG A 421 -0.84 5.09 -8.41
C ARG A 421 -0.19 4.68 -7.10
N VAL A 422 0.89 5.34 -6.73
CA VAL A 422 1.54 5.15 -5.43
C VAL A 422 0.61 5.67 -4.34
N VAL A 423 0.08 6.88 -4.47
CA VAL A 423 -0.82 7.50 -3.49
C VAL A 423 -2.07 6.66 -3.20
N PHE A 424 -2.81 6.25 -4.24
CA PHE A 424 -4.01 5.43 -4.02
C PHE A 424 -3.68 4.08 -3.39
N HIS A 425 -2.52 3.50 -3.74
CA HIS A 425 -2.03 2.30 -3.07
C HIS A 425 -1.71 2.57 -1.61
N MET A 426 -1.07 3.70 -1.27
CA MET A 426 -0.76 4.07 0.11
C MET A 426 -2.01 4.34 0.95
N PHE A 427 -3.10 4.86 0.37
CA PHE A 427 -4.38 4.92 1.07
C PHE A 427 -4.98 3.54 1.34
N ASP A 428 -4.90 2.62 0.36
CA ASP A 428 -5.30 1.22 0.58
C ASP A 428 -4.38 0.52 1.60
N PHE A 429 -3.10 0.87 1.62
CA PHE A 429 -2.12 0.37 2.59
C PHE A 429 -2.49 0.82 4.00
N ALA A 430 -2.70 2.12 4.21
CA ALA A 430 -3.07 2.69 5.50
C ALA A 430 -4.40 2.14 6.03
N VAL A 431 -5.43 1.95 5.20
CA VAL A 431 -6.71 1.41 5.69
C VAL A 431 -6.66 -0.09 6.02
N VAL A 432 -5.81 -0.86 5.33
CA VAL A 432 -5.57 -2.27 5.69
C VAL A 432 -4.76 -2.35 6.99
N GLU A 433 -3.74 -1.52 7.16
CA GLU A 433 -2.96 -1.43 8.39
C GLU A 433 -3.86 -1.05 9.59
N ALA A 434 -4.73 -0.04 9.41
CA ALA A 434 -5.73 0.35 10.40
C ALA A 434 -6.67 -0.81 10.79
N TRP A 435 -7.09 -1.62 9.82
CA TRP A 435 -7.93 -2.80 10.08
C TRP A 435 -7.19 -3.89 10.83
N LEU A 436 -5.91 -4.12 10.54
CA LEU A 436 -5.08 -5.09 11.26
C LEU A 436 -4.87 -4.67 12.72
N LEU A 437 -4.65 -3.37 12.98
CA LEU A 437 -4.61 -2.81 14.33
C LEU A 437 -5.94 -2.99 15.05
N TYR A 438 -7.06 -2.64 14.42
CA TYR A 438 -8.41 -2.87 14.97
C TYR A 438 -8.66 -4.34 15.31
N ARG A 439 -8.22 -5.27 14.47
CA ARG A 439 -8.34 -6.71 14.74
C ARG A 439 -7.49 -7.18 15.90
N ARG A 440 -6.27 -6.66 16.03
CA ARG A 440 -5.38 -6.95 17.15
C ARG A 440 -6.04 -6.48 18.45
N ASP A 441 -6.50 -5.25 18.50
CA ASP A 441 -7.10 -4.66 19.70
C ASP A 441 -8.43 -5.34 20.04
N SER A 442 -9.24 -5.71 19.03
CA SER A 442 -10.46 -6.50 19.22
C SER A 442 -10.19 -7.86 19.87
N ARG A 443 -9.12 -8.54 19.45
CA ARG A 443 -8.69 -9.80 20.07
C ARG A 443 -8.24 -9.58 21.51
N ASP A 444 -7.48 -8.53 21.77
CA ASP A 444 -6.96 -8.23 23.10
C ASP A 444 -8.08 -7.86 24.09
N CYS A 445 -9.15 -7.22 23.59
CA CYS A 445 -10.39 -6.94 24.33
C CYS A 445 -11.37 -8.12 24.40
N GLY A 446 -11.01 -9.29 23.87
CA GLY A 446 -11.84 -10.49 23.93
C GLY A 446 -13.10 -10.48 23.04
N ILE A 447 -13.15 -9.62 22.02
CA ILE A 447 -14.27 -9.59 21.07
C ILE A 447 -14.28 -10.90 20.26
N PRO A 448 -15.41 -11.63 20.19
CA PRO A 448 -15.50 -12.86 19.42
C PRO A 448 -15.22 -12.62 17.92
N PRO A 449 -14.50 -13.52 17.21
CA PRO A 449 -14.14 -13.31 15.81
C PRO A 449 -15.32 -13.06 14.85
N LYS A 450 -16.52 -13.56 15.19
CA LYS A 450 -17.76 -13.33 14.43
C LYS A 450 -18.29 -11.88 14.52
N ASP A 451 -17.94 -11.19 15.59
CA ASP A 451 -18.41 -9.83 15.90
C ASP A 451 -17.38 -8.77 15.43
N VAL A 452 -16.16 -9.19 15.11
CA VAL A 452 -15.11 -8.35 14.52
C VAL A 452 -15.48 -7.99 13.07
N SER A 453 -15.54 -6.69 12.77
CA SER A 453 -15.87 -6.21 11.42
C SER A 453 -14.92 -6.76 10.35
N SER A 454 -15.51 -7.30 9.27
CA SER A 454 -14.75 -7.68 8.07
C SER A 454 -14.06 -6.46 7.46
N LEU A 455 -13.01 -6.69 6.64
CA LEU A 455 -12.28 -5.58 5.99
C LEU A 455 -13.21 -4.69 5.15
N ALA A 456 -14.19 -5.27 4.46
CA ALA A 456 -15.17 -4.51 3.69
C ALA A 456 -16.02 -3.59 4.58
N LYS A 457 -16.53 -4.12 5.69
CA LYS A 457 -17.36 -3.38 6.65
C LYS A 457 -16.55 -2.28 7.32
N PHE A 458 -15.36 -2.61 7.81
CA PHE A 458 -14.43 -1.63 8.40
C PHE A 458 -14.11 -0.50 7.41
N LYS A 459 -13.73 -0.84 6.17
CA LYS A 459 -13.41 0.17 5.13
C LYS A 459 -14.64 1.01 4.77
N ALA A 460 -15.85 0.45 4.78
CA ALA A 460 -17.09 1.18 4.55
C ALA A 460 -17.42 2.14 5.70
N GLU A 461 -17.19 1.74 6.95
CA GLU A 461 -17.37 2.58 8.14
C GLU A 461 -16.39 3.76 8.13
N VAL A 462 -15.11 3.51 7.86
CA VAL A 462 -14.11 4.58 7.66
C VAL A 462 -14.54 5.51 6.53
N ALA A 463 -14.94 4.98 5.38
CA ALA A 463 -15.40 5.78 4.25
C ALA A 463 -16.62 6.64 4.61
N GLY A 464 -17.58 6.08 5.35
CA GLY A 464 -18.77 6.77 5.83
C GLY A 464 -18.40 7.97 6.69
N CYS A 465 -17.52 7.79 7.68
CA CYS A 465 -17.06 8.87 8.55
C CYS A 465 -16.39 10.00 7.77
N LEU A 466 -15.43 9.66 6.91
CA LEU A 466 -14.71 10.65 6.08
C LEU A 466 -15.65 11.40 5.12
N CYS A 467 -16.70 10.73 4.63
CA CYS A 467 -17.72 11.34 3.77
C CYS A 467 -18.78 12.17 4.53
N MET A 468 -18.90 12.01 5.85
CA MET A 468 -19.88 12.71 6.69
C MET A 468 -19.27 13.89 7.47
N GLU A 469 -17.94 14.06 7.44
CA GLU A 469 -17.20 15.20 8.01
C GLU A 469 -17.94 16.53 7.75
N LYS A 470 -18.51 17.10 8.81
CA LYS A 470 -19.29 18.36 8.82
C LYS A 470 -20.25 18.54 7.64
N LYS A 471 -21.01 17.49 7.26
CA LYS A 471 -22.27 17.73 6.55
C LYS A 471 -23.19 18.49 7.50
N THR A 472 -23.22 19.82 7.40
CA THR A 472 -24.50 20.50 7.58
C THR A 472 -25.41 19.88 6.53
N LEU A 473 -26.28 18.96 6.96
CA LEU A 473 -27.40 18.54 6.16
C LEU A 473 -28.06 19.85 5.72
N LYS A 474 -27.87 20.25 4.46
CA LYS A 474 -28.78 21.20 3.84
C LYS A 474 -30.11 20.45 3.80
N ARG A 475 -30.87 20.51 4.90
CA ARG A 475 -32.30 20.24 4.89
C ARG A 475 -32.80 21.03 3.70
N ARG A 476 -33.43 20.35 2.72
CA ARG A 476 -34.17 21.03 1.67
C ARG A 476 -35.06 22.06 2.36
N GLY A 477 -34.70 23.34 2.26
CA GLY A 477 -35.39 24.41 2.94
C GLY A 477 -36.84 24.42 2.48
N ARG A 478 -37.76 24.53 3.46
CA ARG A 478 -39.16 24.91 3.22
C ARG A 478 -39.14 26.32 2.58
N PRO A 479 -39.95 26.62 1.55
CA PRO A 479 -39.98 27.96 0.98
C PRO A 479 -40.49 28.95 2.04
N SER A 480 -39.75 30.02 2.32
CA SER A 480 -40.30 31.17 3.04
C SER A 480 -41.10 32.03 2.07
N GLN A 481 -42.20 32.59 2.58
CA GLN A 481 -43.08 33.52 1.89
C GLN A 481 -42.46 34.93 1.84
N HIS A 482 -42.53 35.58 0.67
CA HIS A 482 -42.43 37.03 0.36
C HIS A 482 -41.20 37.81 0.93
N THR A 483 -40.50 38.67 0.19
CA THR A 483 -40.96 39.86 -0.54
C THR A 483 -40.01 40.17 -1.71
N GLU A 484 -40.54 40.87 -2.69
CA GLU A 484 -39.98 41.27 -3.99
C GLU A 484 -38.76 42.20 -3.86
N GLU A 485 -37.69 41.93 -4.63
CA GLU A 485 -36.94 42.93 -5.39
C GLU A 485 -35.94 42.22 -6.35
N GLU A 486 -35.92 42.68 -7.60
CA GLU A 486 -35.30 42.03 -8.75
C GLU A 486 -33.79 42.25 -8.85
N GLN A 487 -33.02 41.18 -9.09
CA GLN A 487 -31.86 41.14 -10.00
C GLN A 487 -31.48 39.67 -10.34
N PRO A 488 -30.95 39.37 -11.55
CA PRO A 488 -31.03 38.04 -12.13
C PRO A 488 -29.89 37.12 -11.66
N GLU A 489 -30.09 36.39 -10.57
CA GLU A 489 -29.24 35.24 -10.26
C GLU A 489 -29.51 34.08 -11.24
N LYS A 490 -28.46 33.66 -11.95
CA LYS A 490 -28.45 32.43 -12.75
C LYS A 490 -28.80 31.24 -11.85
N ARG A 491 -30.06 30.81 -11.92
CA ARG A 491 -30.57 29.63 -11.20
C ARG A 491 -29.66 28.42 -11.44
N PRO A 492 -29.23 27.71 -10.39
CA PRO A 492 -28.66 26.38 -10.54
C PRO A 492 -29.70 25.49 -11.23
N LYS A 493 -29.33 24.80 -12.30
CA LYS A 493 -30.19 23.82 -12.96
C LYS A 493 -30.63 22.79 -11.91
N THR A 494 -31.92 22.84 -11.58
CA THR A 494 -32.63 21.78 -10.85
C THR A 494 -32.31 20.44 -11.51
N PRO A 495 -32.24 19.31 -10.78
CA PRO A 495 -32.07 18.01 -11.40
C PRO A 495 -33.20 17.83 -12.43
N VAL A 496 -32.83 17.78 -13.71
CA VAL A 496 -33.76 17.43 -14.78
C VAL A 496 -34.19 15.99 -14.45
N GLU A 497 -35.47 15.80 -14.14
CA GLU A 497 -36.04 14.45 -14.05
C GLU A 497 -35.58 13.67 -15.28
N PRO A 498 -34.94 12.50 -15.11
CA PRO A 498 -34.34 11.78 -16.22
C PRO A 498 -35.43 11.47 -17.24
N ARG A 499 -35.27 12.00 -18.46
CA ARG A 499 -36.14 11.61 -19.57
C ARG A 499 -36.04 10.09 -19.73
N PRO A 500 -37.17 9.37 -19.87
CA PRO A 500 -37.15 7.94 -20.16
C PRO A 500 -36.31 7.67 -21.42
N SER A 501 -35.65 6.52 -21.45
CA SER A 501 -34.85 6.13 -22.62
C SER A 501 -35.73 6.07 -23.88
N THR A 502 -35.14 6.33 -25.05
CA THR A 502 -35.87 6.30 -26.32
C THR A 502 -36.63 5.00 -26.50
N LEU A 503 -36.02 3.86 -26.17
CA LEU A 503 -36.65 2.54 -26.25
C LEU A 503 -37.90 2.43 -25.36
N VAL A 504 -37.82 2.85 -24.10
CA VAL A 504 -38.98 2.82 -23.18
C VAL A 504 -40.06 3.80 -23.63
N ARG A 505 -39.66 4.95 -24.19
CA ARG A 505 -40.58 5.99 -24.64
C ARG A 505 -41.40 5.57 -25.86
N ILE A 506 -40.83 4.80 -26.79
CA ILE A 506 -41.47 4.42 -28.06
C ILE A 506 -41.93 2.96 -28.13
N ASP A 507 -41.85 2.20 -27.03
CA ASP A 507 -42.24 0.79 -27.02
C ASP A 507 -43.76 0.54 -27.13
N GLN A 508 -44.56 1.61 -27.27
CA GLN A 508 -46.01 1.60 -27.46
C GLN A 508 -46.81 0.80 -26.41
N THR A 509 -46.19 0.43 -25.29
CA THR A 509 -46.77 -0.51 -24.33
C THR A 509 -46.93 0.15 -22.97
N GLY A 510 -48.16 0.27 -22.47
CA GLY A 510 -48.43 0.73 -21.09
C GLY A 510 -48.26 2.23 -20.84
N HIS A 511 -48.27 3.06 -21.89
CA HIS A 511 -48.25 4.52 -21.78
C HIS A 511 -49.68 5.07 -21.71
N TRP A 512 -50.20 5.28 -20.50
CA TRP A 512 -51.56 5.80 -20.28
C TRP A 512 -51.52 7.24 -19.79
N PRO A 513 -52.35 8.15 -20.32
CA PRO A 513 -52.51 9.48 -19.75
C PRO A 513 -53.26 9.37 -18.41
N VAL A 514 -52.61 9.78 -17.33
CA VAL A 514 -53.18 9.82 -15.98
C VAL A 514 -53.24 11.26 -15.47
N TRP A 515 -54.36 11.61 -14.84
CA TRP A 515 -54.53 12.89 -14.19
C TRP A 515 -53.90 12.86 -12.81
N VAL A 516 -53.08 13.87 -12.51
CA VAL A 516 -52.41 14.04 -11.23
C VAL A 516 -52.77 15.39 -10.62
N GLU A 517 -52.78 15.47 -9.29
CA GLU A 517 -53.18 16.68 -8.57
C GLU A 517 -52.26 17.87 -8.86
N ARG A 518 -50.96 17.59 -9.02
CA ARG A 518 -49.91 18.59 -9.24
C ARG A 518 -49.85 18.97 -10.73
N LYS A 519 -49.76 20.28 -11.00
CA LYS A 519 -49.50 20.81 -12.34
C LYS A 519 -48.01 20.70 -12.67
N GLY A 520 -47.68 20.29 -13.89
CA GLY A 520 -46.31 20.25 -14.41
C GLY A 520 -46.21 20.84 -15.81
N ARG A 521 -45.01 21.31 -16.19
CA ARG A 521 -44.76 21.80 -17.55
C ARG A 521 -44.61 20.61 -18.51
N CYS A 522 -45.29 20.69 -19.65
CA CYS A 522 -45.17 19.75 -20.76
C CYS A 522 -43.71 19.56 -21.16
N LYS A 523 -43.28 18.30 -21.30
CA LYS A 523 -41.87 17.95 -21.60
C LYS A 523 -41.61 17.66 -23.08
N TYR A 524 -42.63 17.77 -23.93
CA TYR A 524 -42.48 17.68 -25.38
C TYR A 524 -41.65 18.87 -25.91
N PRO A 525 -40.63 18.62 -26.76
CA PRO A 525 -39.78 19.69 -27.30
C PRO A 525 -40.61 20.81 -27.96
N GLY A 526 -40.30 22.07 -27.63
CA GLY A 526 -41.02 23.24 -28.16
C GLY A 526 -42.35 23.55 -27.50
N CYS A 527 -42.84 22.73 -26.55
CA CYS A 527 -44.09 23.00 -25.85
C CYS A 527 -43.87 23.73 -24.51
N SER A 528 -44.64 24.79 -24.26
CA SER A 528 -44.64 25.56 -23.01
C SER A 528 -45.87 25.31 -22.12
N GLY A 529 -46.76 24.40 -22.52
CA GLY A 529 -48.03 24.14 -21.81
C GLY A 529 -47.84 23.64 -20.38
N ILE A 530 -48.76 24.03 -19.49
CA ILE A 530 -48.84 23.55 -18.10
C ILE A 530 -50.03 22.60 -18.02
N VAL A 531 -49.80 21.37 -17.54
CA VAL A 531 -50.77 20.27 -17.61
C VAL A 531 -50.84 19.53 -16.28
N LYS A 532 -51.99 18.91 -16.00
CA LYS A 532 -52.18 17.93 -14.91
C LYS A 532 -52.14 16.49 -15.41
N VAL A 533 -51.74 16.27 -16.67
CA VAL A 533 -51.69 14.95 -17.28
C VAL A 533 -50.24 14.48 -17.36
N GLN A 534 -50.01 13.25 -16.91
CA GLN A 534 -48.73 12.58 -16.91
C GLN A 534 -48.86 11.22 -17.60
N CYS A 535 -47.80 10.71 -18.23
CA CYS A 535 -47.76 9.31 -18.63
C CYS A 535 -47.51 8.42 -17.41
N SER A 536 -48.36 7.41 -17.20
CA SER A 536 -48.27 6.44 -16.10
C SER A 536 -46.92 5.72 -16.03
N LYS A 537 -46.34 5.42 -17.20
CA LYS A 537 -45.08 4.66 -17.33
C LYS A 537 -43.85 5.57 -17.38
N CYS A 538 -43.92 6.64 -18.16
CA CYS A 538 -42.80 7.58 -18.32
C CYS A 538 -42.70 8.62 -17.21
N VAL A 539 -43.72 8.75 -16.36
CA VAL A 539 -43.80 9.73 -15.27
C VAL A 539 -43.48 11.14 -15.81
N THR A 540 -43.96 11.45 -17.02
CA THR A 540 -43.64 12.69 -17.75
C THR A 540 -44.91 13.49 -18.07
N TYR A 541 -44.91 14.78 -17.72
CA TYR A 541 -46.03 15.68 -18.00
C TYR A 541 -46.13 16.01 -19.50
N LEU A 542 -47.29 15.77 -20.10
CA LEU A 542 -47.53 15.94 -21.54
C LEU A 542 -48.92 16.50 -21.81
N CYS A 543 -49.05 17.41 -22.77
CA CYS A 543 -50.36 17.90 -23.21
C CYS A 543 -51.18 16.75 -23.81
N PHE A 544 -52.40 16.64 -23.30
CA PHE A 544 -53.42 15.71 -23.78
C PHE A 544 -54.75 16.46 -23.79
N SER A 545 -54.90 17.34 -24.78
CA SER A 545 -56.13 18.08 -25.08
C SER A 545 -56.45 17.99 -26.57
N VAL A 546 -57.66 18.38 -26.95
CA VAL A 546 -58.11 18.41 -28.35
C VAL A 546 -57.18 19.24 -29.23
N GLU A 547 -56.74 20.41 -28.73
CA GLU A 547 -55.87 21.33 -29.45
C GLU A 547 -54.39 20.91 -29.45
N ARG A 548 -53.94 20.13 -28.45
CA ARG A 548 -52.52 19.79 -28.25
C ARG A 548 -52.33 18.38 -27.71
N ASN A 549 -51.98 17.45 -28.61
CA ASN A 549 -51.68 16.06 -28.27
C ASN A 549 -50.17 15.77 -28.25
N CYS A 550 -49.45 16.45 -27.35
CA CYS A 550 -48.04 16.18 -27.11
C CYS A 550 -47.81 14.77 -26.56
N PHE A 551 -48.80 14.17 -25.90
CA PHE A 551 -48.73 12.81 -25.37
C PHE A 551 -48.49 11.80 -26.49
N LEU A 552 -49.27 11.85 -27.57
CA LEU A 552 -49.12 10.94 -28.69
C LEU A 552 -47.76 11.13 -29.38
N ASN A 553 -47.40 12.38 -29.68
CA ASN A 553 -46.17 12.70 -30.40
C ASN A 553 -44.92 12.30 -29.60
N PHE A 554 -44.97 12.46 -28.27
CA PHE A 554 -43.88 12.07 -27.39
C PHE A 554 -43.63 10.56 -27.35
N HIS A 555 -44.61 9.71 -27.63
CA HIS A 555 -44.44 8.24 -27.61
C HIS A 555 -44.38 7.60 -29.01
N LYS A 556 -44.52 8.40 -30.08
CA LYS A 556 -44.43 7.92 -31.48
C LYS A 556 -43.10 8.22 -32.19
N GLN A 557 -42.43 9.30 -31.83
CA GLN A 557 -41.19 9.77 -32.49
C GLN A 557 -39.93 9.29 -31.80
#